data_AF-A0A0H5AWT9-F1
#
_entry.id   AF-A0A0H5AWT9-F1
#
_cell.length_a   1.000
_cell.length_b   1.000
_cell.length_c   1.000
_cell.angle_alpha   90.00
_cell.angle_beta   90.00
_cell.angle_gamma   90.00
#
_symmetry.space_group_name_H-M   'P 1'
#
loop_
_entity.id
_entity.type
_entity.pdbx_description
1 polymer ?
#
loop_
_entity_poly.entity_id
_entity_poly.type
_entity_poly.pdbx_seq_one_letter_code
_entity_poly.pdbx_strand_id
1 'polypeptide(L)'
;MAPQLSKHSEKDTSLINAFDAPERGLGEHYNASSHSAVIKLMMLTFGEHPADMFSDVRNKGDGYDVTMKDGYRLHLSGRELQQVATVSRFTGNGKVALSTAVFMLAAFVKRKQLRSGNAAALPSFEAVLNQSLQGETAFNMLKGMGLSGQIRYVPTAEVVGQGGMGVADGWDLGSSLIHAGRAHQFGRERSPDRSYMYTLVNDNAPKRRVIRSPITPIVVPKADPVTTSVHPQAAEVLQGFTAASRKFGEVFDLSSHAAVIKMMMLRFSQSPSEMFEKVEATENGFNVTMKDGFEVKLSRQELQRTAEASRFSGPDTQMTGDANFMLAAFTKRKQVERNVQFEAALSSTLRGEHTYNVLKGMGLTGFLRVVPPDKLRDPTIVGVTPAFNYSSALVVNGIKHNDGEKQAIVKDYGYQLAPDVARQPNARPAQFPAPAVGVKPVDVWGGFYQGVEGNCVTVSAIKAAMMKYGQNPLGVFKRIDETPEGFTVTMRDGCTVRLTYVELEMARAAANFYGTDKGLVDDAVFLYAASAKRAQLENHEFRAGAGFDVALKTLNDGEVPGDALRRLGLYAFTRQSSVQELASGVPGTLANFGHSVVVVDGAVDEYGAKRELHDSRWMEKGGHALKLV
;
A
#
# COMPACT_ATOMS: atom_id res chain seq x y z
N MET A 1 -29.19 -10.40 30.63
CA MET A 1 -28.28 -10.10 29.51
C MET A 1 -27.24 -9.01 29.81
N ALA A 2 -27.53 -7.97 30.61
CA ALA A 2 -26.55 -6.92 30.97
C ALA A 2 -25.24 -7.37 31.69
N PRO A 3 -25.22 -8.35 32.62
CA PRO A 3 -23.99 -8.67 33.36
C PRO A 3 -22.97 -9.52 32.59
N GLN A 4 -23.35 -10.17 31.49
CA GLN A 4 -22.41 -10.92 30.63
C GLN A 4 -21.70 -10.00 29.62
N LEU A 5 -22.37 -8.97 29.11
CA LEU A 5 -21.76 -7.94 28.25
C LEU A 5 -20.73 -7.09 29.01
N SER A 6 -20.99 -6.76 30.29
CA SER A 6 -20.04 -6.00 31.11
C SER A 6 -18.76 -6.79 31.44
N LYS A 7 -18.88 -8.11 31.72
CA LYS A 7 -17.73 -8.98 31.98
C LYS A 7 -16.86 -9.22 30.73
N HIS A 8 -17.46 -9.33 29.54
CA HIS A 8 -16.71 -9.41 28.29
C HIS A 8 -15.96 -8.10 28.01
N SER A 9 -16.61 -6.95 28.19
CA SER A 9 -15.99 -5.64 28.03
C SER A 9 -14.83 -5.41 29.01
N GLU A 10 -14.94 -5.86 30.27
CA GLU A 10 -13.85 -5.75 31.27
C GLU A 10 -12.66 -6.65 30.92
N LYS A 11 -12.92 -7.88 30.47
CA LYS A 11 -11.86 -8.81 30.04
C LYS A 11 -11.12 -8.27 28.81
N ASP A 12 -11.85 -7.77 27.81
CA ASP A 12 -11.26 -7.23 26.58
C ASP A 12 -10.43 -5.98 26.88
N THR A 13 -10.94 -5.10 27.76
CA THR A 13 -10.19 -3.92 28.23
C THR A 13 -8.92 -4.30 28.99
N SER A 14 -8.98 -5.34 29.83
CA SER A 14 -7.82 -5.89 30.52
C SER A 14 -6.76 -6.43 29.54
N LEU A 15 -7.19 -7.07 28.46
CA LEU A 15 -6.31 -7.61 27.43
C LEU A 15 -5.65 -6.53 26.57
N ILE A 16 -6.44 -5.52 26.16
CA ILE A 16 -5.96 -4.39 25.38
C ILE A 16 -4.87 -3.61 26.15
N ASN A 17 -5.03 -3.49 27.46
CA ASN A 17 -4.09 -2.81 28.35
C ASN A 17 -3.00 -3.74 28.94
N ALA A 18 -3.00 -5.03 28.59
CA ALA A 18 -2.09 -6.01 29.19
C ALA A 18 -0.62 -5.78 28.79
N PHE A 19 -0.40 -5.34 27.54
CA PHE A 19 0.91 -4.95 27.03
C PHE A 19 0.79 -3.93 25.89
N ASP A 20 1.87 -3.23 25.57
CA ASP A 20 1.98 -2.46 24.34
C ASP A 20 3.42 -2.46 23.80
N ALA A 21 3.56 -2.06 22.54
CA ALA A 21 4.85 -1.65 22.01
C ALA A 21 5.24 -0.30 22.63
N PRO A 22 6.54 -0.06 22.87
CA PRO A 22 6.97 1.23 23.38
C PRO A 22 6.71 2.32 22.32
N GLU A 23 6.30 3.51 22.76
CA GLU A 23 6.42 4.70 21.91
C GLU A 23 7.90 4.90 21.55
N ARG A 24 8.12 5.51 20.38
CA ARG A 24 9.47 5.89 19.96
C ARG A 24 10.10 6.81 21.01
N GLY A 25 11.21 6.39 21.62
CA GLY A 25 12.07 7.27 22.40
C GLY A 25 12.74 8.34 21.53
N LEU A 26 13.27 9.39 22.16
CA LEU A 26 14.03 10.43 21.45
C LEU A 26 15.24 9.81 20.72
N GLY A 27 15.25 9.87 19.38
CA GLY A 27 16.30 9.27 18.56
C GLY A 27 16.18 7.74 18.37
N GLU A 28 15.04 7.14 18.74
CA GLU A 28 14.68 5.75 18.45
C GLU A 28 13.67 5.66 17.30
N HIS A 29 13.85 4.67 16.42
CA HIS A 29 13.17 4.64 15.11
C HIS A 29 12.61 3.25 14.78
N TYR A 30 12.27 2.50 15.82
CA TYR A 30 11.56 1.23 15.73
C TYR A 30 10.07 1.51 15.96
N ASN A 31 9.20 0.93 15.14
CA ASN A 31 7.76 0.96 15.35
C ASN A 31 7.23 -0.48 15.31
N ALA A 32 6.97 -1.03 16.51
CA ALA A 32 6.38 -2.35 16.68
C ALA A 32 4.88 -2.30 16.98
N SER A 33 4.20 -1.18 16.70
CA SER A 33 2.76 -1.05 16.98
C SER A 33 1.91 -2.00 16.14
N SER A 34 2.34 -2.33 14.92
CA SER A 34 1.71 -3.39 14.12
C SER A 34 1.82 -4.75 14.78
N HIS A 35 2.96 -5.05 15.42
CA HIS A 35 3.13 -6.27 16.20
C HIS A 35 2.18 -6.30 17.37
N SER A 36 2.14 -5.24 18.18
CA SER A 36 1.22 -5.15 19.30
C SER A 36 -0.24 -5.26 18.88
N ALA A 37 -0.67 -4.50 17.86
CA ALA A 37 -2.05 -4.45 17.40
C ALA A 37 -2.52 -5.81 16.86
N VAL A 38 -1.74 -6.47 16.00
CA VAL A 38 -2.09 -7.79 15.45
C VAL A 38 -2.08 -8.86 16.52
N ILE A 39 -1.09 -8.88 17.43
CA ILE A 39 -1.05 -9.85 18.52
C ILE A 39 -2.26 -9.67 19.44
N LYS A 40 -2.64 -8.43 19.79
CA LYS A 40 -3.85 -8.15 20.57
C LYS A 40 -5.11 -8.62 19.85
N LEU A 41 -5.23 -8.36 18.54
CA LEU A 41 -6.35 -8.87 17.75
C LEU A 41 -6.42 -10.40 17.79
N MET A 42 -5.28 -11.08 17.66
CA MET A 42 -5.23 -12.54 17.76
C MET A 42 -5.61 -13.03 19.15
N MET A 43 -5.18 -12.36 20.22
CA MET A 43 -5.55 -12.69 21.60
C MET A 43 -7.04 -12.57 21.84
N LEU A 44 -7.65 -11.46 21.38
CA LEU A 44 -9.08 -11.23 21.48
C LEU A 44 -9.90 -12.24 20.66
N THR A 45 -9.35 -12.68 19.52
CA THR A 45 -10.07 -13.59 18.59
C THR A 45 -9.96 -15.06 19.00
N PHE A 46 -8.77 -15.50 19.40
CA PHE A 46 -8.47 -16.92 19.58
C PHE A 46 -8.26 -17.33 21.04
N GLY A 47 -7.71 -16.45 21.88
CA GLY A 47 -7.33 -16.73 23.26
C GLY A 47 -5.94 -16.17 23.60
N GLU A 48 -5.62 -16.12 24.88
CA GLU A 48 -4.47 -15.37 25.40
C GLU A 48 -3.14 -16.15 25.34
N HIS A 49 -3.17 -17.45 24.99
CA HIS A 49 -1.99 -18.30 24.98
C HIS A 49 -1.56 -18.68 23.55
N PRO A 50 -0.25 -18.95 23.29
CA PRO A 50 0.21 -19.38 21.97
C PRO A 50 -0.52 -20.60 21.41
N ALA A 51 -0.93 -21.53 22.29
CA ALA A 51 -1.68 -22.73 21.93
C ALA A 51 -3.07 -22.43 21.35
N ASP A 52 -3.67 -21.28 21.69
CA ASP A 52 -4.96 -20.84 21.15
C ASP A 52 -4.79 -20.26 19.72
N MET A 53 -3.66 -19.58 19.52
CA MET A 53 -3.35 -18.81 18.32
C MET A 53 -2.71 -19.61 17.19
N PHE A 54 -2.04 -20.72 17.50
CA PHE A 54 -1.47 -21.64 16.52
C PHE A 54 -2.30 -22.93 16.41
N SER A 55 -1.99 -23.78 15.43
CA SER A 55 -2.62 -25.11 15.31
C SER A 55 -2.02 -26.14 16.25
N ASP A 56 -0.72 -26.00 16.56
CA ASP A 56 -0.01 -26.87 17.49
C ASP A 56 1.22 -26.12 18.03
N VAL A 57 1.50 -26.26 19.32
CA VAL A 57 2.70 -25.73 19.99
C VAL A 57 3.20 -26.80 20.94
N ARG A 58 4.39 -27.36 20.67
CA ARG A 58 4.97 -28.45 21.48
C ARG A 58 6.34 -28.07 22.00
N ASN A 59 6.55 -28.26 23.30
CA ASN A 59 7.87 -28.19 23.91
C ASN A 59 8.80 -29.23 23.29
N LYS A 60 10.00 -28.82 22.87
CA LYS A 60 11.02 -29.71 22.32
C LYS A 60 12.42 -29.15 22.56
N GLY A 61 13.21 -29.88 23.36
CA GLY A 61 14.56 -29.45 23.70
C GLY A 61 14.55 -28.12 24.45
N ASP A 62 15.34 -27.17 23.99
CA ASP A 62 15.44 -25.80 24.53
C ASP A 62 14.37 -24.84 23.95
N GLY A 63 13.41 -25.35 23.18
CA GLY A 63 12.49 -24.54 22.39
C GLY A 63 11.11 -25.16 22.16
N TYR A 64 10.46 -24.70 21.09
CA TYR A 64 9.09 -25.06 20.72
C TYR A 64 8.99 -25.38 19.23
N ASP A 65 8.41 -26.54 18.90
CA ASP A 65 7.89 -26.79 17.56
C ASP A 65 6.51 -26.13 17.43
N VAL A 66 6.34 -25.27 16.43
CA VAL A 66 5.10 -24.51 16.18
C VAL A 66 4.54 -24.90 14.82
N THR A 67 3.25 -25.25 14.79
CA THR A 67 2.48 -25.36 13.55
C THR A 67 1.50 -24.20 13.47
N MET A 68 1.70 -23.30 12.52
CA MET A 68 0.82 -22.16 12.27
C MET A 68 -0.53 -22.58 11.71
N LYS A 69 -1.53 -21.68 11.73
CA LYS A 69 -2.91 -22.00 11.28
C LYS A 69 -3.03 -22.35 9.79
N ASP A 70 -2.13 -21.82 8.96
CA ASP A 70 -2.05 -22.27 7.58
C ASP A 70 -1.47 -23.70 7.50
N GLY A 71 -0.70 -24.16 8.49
CA GLY A 71 -0.02 -25.44 8.57
C GLY A 71 1.50 -25.35 8.37
N TYR A 72 2.06 -24.14 8.26
CA TYR A 72 3.51 -23.92 8.20
C TYR A 72 4.15 -24.35 9.53
N ARG A 73 5.24 -25.10 9.46
CA ARG A 73 5.95 -25.61 10.64
C ARG A 73 7.29 -24.90 10.80
N LEU A 74 7.59 -24.49 12.02
CA LEU A 74 8.88 -23.91 12.38
C LEU A 74 9.28 -24.35 13.79
N HIS A 75 10.55 -24.17 14.11
CA HIS A 75 11.09 -24.39 15.44
C HIS A 75 11.57 -23.04 16.00
N LEU A 76 11.19 -22.72 17.24
CA LEU A 76 11.67 -21.57 17.99
C LEU A 76 12.59 -22.05 19.11
N SER A 77 13.86 -21.64 19.08
CA SER A 77 14.79 -21.92 20.17
C SER A 77 14.56 -20.98 21.37
N GLY A 78 14.98 -21.42 22.56
CA GLY A 78 14.96 -20.58 23.77
C GLY A 78 15.81 -19.32 23.61
N ARG A 79 16.91 -19.41 22.85
CA ARG A 79 17.77 -18.26 22.52
C ARG A 79 17.03 -17.22 21.68
N GLU A 80 16.28 -17.63 20.67
CA GLU A 80 15.50 -16.72 19.83
C GLU A 80 14.38 -16.03 20.64
N LEU A 81 13.70 -16.78 21.51
CA LEU A 81 12.70 -16.21 22.43
C LEU A 81 13.33 -15.18 23.38
N GLN A 82 14.52 -15.47 23.92
CA GLN A 82 15.26 -14.53 24.79
C GLN A 82 15.70 -13.29 24.02
N GLN A 83 16.17 -13.43 22.78
CA GLN A 83 16.52 -12.30 21.91
C GLN A 83 15.31 -11.39 21.67
N VAL A 84 14.15 -11.96 21.34
CA VAL A 84 12.92 -11.18 21.16
C VAL A 84 12.49 -10.50 22.46
N ALA A 85 12.52 -11.21 23.59
CA ALA A 85 12.18 -10.62 24.90
C ALA A 85 13.06 -9.40 25.23
N THR A 86 14.34 -9.46 24.87
CA THR A 86 15.31 -8.39 25.14
C THR A 86 15.09 -7.19 24.22
N VAL A 87 14.89 -7.42 22.91
CA VAL A 87 14.96 -6.37 21.90
C VAL A 87 13.58 -5.75 21.59
N SER A 88 12.48 -6.50 21.74
CA SER A 88 11.13 -6.02 21.42
C SER A 88 10.63 -4.89 22.32
N ARG A 89 11.12 -4.83 23.57
CA ARG A 89 10.77 -3.83 24.58
C ARG A 89 9.26 -3.69 24.82
N PHE A 90 8.47 -4.73 24.58
CA PHE A 90 7.07 -4.74 24.97
C PHE A 90 6.95 -4.51 26.47
N THR A 91 6.12 -3.55 26.87
CA THR A 91 5.88 -3.17 28.27
C THR A 91 4.44 -3.46 28.64
N GLY A 92 4.17 -3.71 29.91
CA GLY A 92 2.82 -4.02 30.37
C GLY A 92 2.79 -4.74 31.71
N ASN A 93 1.61 -4.82 32.32
CA ASN A 93 1.41 -5.49 33.61
C ASN A 93 0.92 -6.93 33.44
N GLY A 94 0.46 -7.30 32.23
CA GLY A 94 -0.03 -8.65 31.92
C GLY A 94 1.10 -9.61 31.59
N LYS A 95 1.65 -10.30 32.61
CA LYS A 95 2.78 -11.23 32.43
C LYS A 95 2.54 -12.31 31.36
N VAL A 96 1.32 -12.86 31.31
CA VAL A 96 0.93 -13.89 30.31
C VAL A 96 0.82 -13.30 28.90
N ALA A 97 0.23 -12.11 28.78
CA ALA A 97 0.12 -11.43 27.49
C ALA A 97 1.50 -11.03 26.95
N LEU A 98 2.40 -10.56 27.81
CA LEU A 98 3.78 -10.22 27.44
C LEU A 98 4.58 -11.42 26.94
N SER A 99 4.58 -12.53 27.70
CA SER A 99 5.31 -13.74 27.28
C SER A 99 4.74 -14.30 25.98
N THR A 100 3.42 -14.22 25.81
CA THR A 100 2.76 -14.61 24.57
C THR A 100 3.12 -13.68 23.42
N ALA A 101 3.15 -12.35 23.63
CA ALA A 101 3.53 -11.40 22.59
C ALA A 101 4.97 -11.62 22.10
N VAL A 102 5.90 -11.89 23.02
CA VAL A 102 7.28 -12.30 22.69
C VAL A 102 7.29 -13.56 21.84
N PHE A 103 6.52 -14.57 22.23
CA PHE A 103 6.41 -15.83 21.49
C PHE A 103 5.87 -15.62 20.06
N MET A 104 4.79 -14.84 19.93
CA MET A 104 4.17 -14.54 18.65
C MET A 104 5.14 -13.79 17.72
N LEU A 105 5.81 -12.75 18.22
CA LEU A 105 6.82 -12.01 17.45
C LEU A 105 7.98 -12.93 17.02
N ALA A 106 8.45 -13.82 17.91
CA ALA A 106 9.47 -14.80 17.56
C ALA A 106 9.01 -15.75 16.44
N ALA A 107 7.78 -16.26 16.50
CA ALA A 107 7.19 -17.10 15.46
C ALA A 107 7.13 -16.39 14.10
N PHE A 108 6.68 -15.13 14.09
CA PHE A 108 6.63 -14.30 12.88
C PHE A 108 8.03 -14.09 12.28
N VAL A 109 8.98 -13.63 13.10
CA VAL A 109 10.36 -13.37 12.67
C VAL A 109 11.03 -14.65 12.19
N LYS A 110 10.78 -15.79 12.85
CA LYS A 110 11.34 -17.07 12.44
C LYS A 110 10.81 -17.50 11.08
N ARG A 111 9.51 -17.39 10.84
CA ARG A 111 8.93 -17.66 9.51
C ARG A 111 9.51 -16.72 8.46
N LYS A 112 9.61 -15.43 8.76
CA LYS A 112 10.20 -14.42 7.86
C LYS A 112 11.66 -14.76 7.54
N GLN A 113 12.45 -15.16 8.53
CA GLN A 113 13.81 -15.63 8.37
C GLN A 113 13.87 -16.84 7.43
N LEU A 114 13.09 -17.89 7.72
CA LEU A 114 13.08 -19.13 6.93
C LEU A 114 12.52 -18.94 5.51
N ARG A 115 11.76 -17.86 5.26
CA ARG A 115 11.23 -17.49 3.95
C ARG A 115 12.09 -16.46 3.21
N SER A 116 13.08 -15.86 3.88
CA SER A 116 13.89 -14.80 3.29
C SER A 116 14.96 -15.36 2.36
N GLY A 117 14.83 -15.08 1.07
CA GLY A 117 15.89 -15.29 0.07
C GLY A 117 16.37 -16.73 -0.12
N ASN A 118 17.63 -16.86 -0.51
CA ASN A 118 18.28 -18.13 -0.83
C ASN A 118 18.58 -18.92 0.45
N ALA A 119 18.14 -20.18 0.52
CA ALA A 119 18.40 -21.09 1.64
C ALA A 119 19.89 -21.25 2.00
N ALA A 120 20.80 -21.04 1.04
CA ALA A 120 22.24 -21.08 1.24
C ALA A 120 22.82 -19.84 1.96
N ALA A 121 22.06 -18.75 2.08
CA ALA A 121 22.50 -17.49 2.68
C ALA A 121 21.38 -16.83 3.50
N LEU A 122 20.71 -17.61 4.35
CA LEU A 122 19.65 -17.10 5.23
C LEU A 122 20.22 -16.01 6.16
N PRO A 123 19.58 -14.84 6.27
CA PRO A 123 19.96 -13.84 7.25
C PRO A 123 19.83 -14.39 8.68
N SER A 124 20.61 -13.84 9.60
CA SER A 124 20.50 -14.21 11.01
C SER A 124 19.11 -13.83 11.55
N PHE A 125 18.63 -14.58 12.54
CA PHE A 125 17.35 -14.29 13.19
C PHE A 125 17.33 -12.87 13.75
N GLU A 126 18.44 -12.44 14.34
CA GLU A 126 18.63 -11.09 14.86
C GLU A 126 18.51 -10.00 13.79
N ALA A 127 19.09 -10.21 12.60
CA ALA A 127 18.97 -9.24 11.51
C ALA A 127 17.51 -9.10 11.05
N VAL A 128 16.78 -10.22 10.95
CA VAL A 128 15.36 -10.21 10.56
C VAL A 128 14.49 -9.63 11.67
N LEU A 129 14.81 -9.91 12.94
CA LEU A 129 14.14 -9.32 14.11
C LEU A 129 14.30 -7.80 14.12
N ASN A 130 15.54 -7.31 13.99
CA ASN A 130 15.83 -5.89 13.95
C ASN A 130 15.13 -5.20 12.80
N GLN A 131 15.13 -5.81 11.60
CA GLN A 131 14.39 -5.29 10.45
C GLN A 131 12.88 -5.27 10.71
N SER A 132 12.33 -6.33 11.30
CA SER A 132 10.90 -6.42 11.62
C SER A 132 10.49 -5.37 12.64
N LEU A 133 11.30 -5.09 13.66
CA LEU A 133 11.00 -4.10 14.68
C LEU A 133 11.04 -2.66 14.15
N GLN A 134 11.64 -2.42 12.97
CA GLN A 134 11.62 -1.09 12.34
C GLN A 134 10.25 -0.72 11.75
N GLY A 135 9.35 -1.68 11.57
CA GLY A 135 8.00 -1.47 11.06
C GLY A 135 7.50 -2.64 10.22
N GLU A 136 6.21 -2.94 10.32
CA GLU A 136 5.54 -3.97 9.52
C GLU A 136 4.12 -3.55 9.17
N THR A 137 3.59 -3.94 8.01
CA THR A 137 2.15 -3.71 7.74
C THR A 137 1.30 -4.75 8.49
N ALA A 138 0.05 -4.39 8.83
CA ALA A 138 -0.87 -5.32 9.47
C ALA A 138 -1.10 -6.57 8.61
N PHE A 139 -1.26 -6.39 7.30
CA PHE A 139 -1.43 -7.49 6.35
C PHE A 139 -0.28 -8.50 6.39
N ASN A 140 0.94 -7.97 6.29
CA ASN A 140 2.16 -8.74 6.30
C ASN A 140 2.32 -9.55 7.58
N MET A 141 2.03 -8.92 8.72
CA MET A 141 1.98 -9.55 10.02
C MET A 141 0.95 -10.68 10.06
N LEU A 142 -0.31 -10.42 9.67
CA LEU A 142 -1.38 -11.41 9.71
C LEU A 142 -1.09 -12.63 8.81
N LYS A 143 -0.65 -12.40 7.56
CA LYS A 143 -0.21 -13.47 6.64
C LYS A 143 1.01 -14.21 7.17
N GLY A 144 1.99 -13.49 7.74
CA GLY A 144 3.18 -14.07 8.36
C GLY A 144 2.88 -14.89 9.62
N MET A 145 1.80 -14.60 10.33
CA MET A 145 1.30 -15.44 11.42
C MET A 145 0.53 -16.67 10.92
N GLY A 146 0.42 -16.86 9.60
CA GLY A 146 -0.28 -17.97 8.98
C GLY A 146 -1.80 -17.83 9.00
N LEU A 147 -2.32 -16.60 9.07
CA LEU A 147 -3.76 -16.32 9.16
C LEU A 147 -4.44 -16.07 7.82
N SER A 148 -3.84 -16.46 6.69
CA SER A 148 -4.40 -16.24 5.35
C SER A 148 -5.86 -16.69 5.24
N GLY A 149 -6.23 -17.78 5.92
CA GLY A 149 -7.58 -18.33 5.93
C GLY A 149 -8.58 -17.58 6.81
N GLN A 150 -8.08 -16.79 7.76
CA GLN A 150 -8.87 -16.17 8.84
C GLN A 150 -9.02 -14.65 8.68
N ILE A 151 -8.31 -14.01 7.75
CA ILE A 151 -8.37 -12.55 7.55
C ILE A 151 -9.65 -12.14 6.80
N ARG A 152 -10.24 -11.03 7.23
CA ARG A 152 -11.27 -10.27 6.51
C ARG A 152 -10.81 -8.82 6.41
N TYR A 153 -11.01 -8.19 5.25
CA TYR A 153 -10.72 -6.77 5.06
C TYR A 153 -12.03 -6.03 4.85
N VAL A 154 -12.33 -5.09 5.73
CA VAL A 154 -13.68 -4.54 5.89
C VAL A 154 -13.64 -3.02 6.14
N PRO A 155 -14.70 -2.27 5.79
CA PRO A 155 -14.80 -0.86 6.10
C PRO A 155 -14.70 -0.63 7.60
N THR A 156 -13.83 0.30 8.02
CA THR A 156 -13.66 0.63 9.44
C THR A 156 -14.95 1.16 10.05
N ALA A 157 -15.71 1.97 9.31
CA ALA A 157 -16.98 2.51 9.78
C ALA A 157 -18.03 1.43 10.08
N GLU A 158 -18.06 0.35 9.30
CA GLU A 158 -18.98 -0.77 9.52
C GLU A 158 -18.66 -1.47 10.84
N VAL A 159 -17.40 -1.83 11.04
CA VAL A 159 -17.00 -2.55 12.25
C VAL A 159 -17.08 -1.67 13.49
N VAL A 160 -16.75 -0.38 13.37
CA VAL A 160 -16.96 0.61 14.44
C VAL A 160 -18.44 0.70 14.79
N GLY A 161 -19.33 0.80 13.80
CA GLY A 161 -20.78 0.87 13.99
C GLY A 161 -21.38 -0.40 14.61
N GLN A 162 -20.77 -1.56 14.35
CA GLN A 162 -21.17 -2.85 14.92
C GLN A 162 -20.49 -3.15 16.27
N GLY A 163 -19.61 -2.27 16.77
CA GLY A 163 -18.84 -2.51 17.99
C GLY A 163 -17.82 -3.64 17.88
N GLY A 164 -17.43 -4.03 16.66
CA GLY A 164 -16.46 -5.09 16.42
C GLY A 164 -15.01 -4.64 16.60
N MET A 165 -14.09 -5.50 16.18
CA MET A 165 -12.65 -5.31 16.38
C MET A 165 -11.83 -5.66 15.15
N GLY A 166 -10.68 -5.03 14.99
CA GLY A 166 -9.75 -5.28 13.89
C GLY A 166 -8.45 -4.48 14.02
N VAL A 167 -7.60 -4.52 13.02
CA VAL A 167 -6.34 -3.77 12.97
C VAL A 167 -6.32 -2.91 11.72
N ALA A 168 -6.10 -1.61 11.91
CA ALA A 168 -5.96 -0.64 10.84
C ALA A 168 -4.50 -0.21 10.72
N ASP A 169 -3.95 -0.19 9.51
CA ASP A 169 -2.59 0.30 9.27
C ASP A 169 -2.47 1.76 9.72
N GLY A 170 -1.34 2.12 10.34
CA GLY A 170 -0.98 3.48 10.72
C GLY A 170 -0.27 4.22 9.58
N TRP A 171 0.07 5.49 9.79
CA TRP A 171 0.73 6.32 8.76
C TRP A 171 2.22 6.04 8.59
N ASP A 172 2.82 5.25 9.49
CA ASP A 172 4.26 5.14 9.69
C ASP A 172 4.76 3.69 9.77
N LEU A 173 4.14 2.78 8.99
CA LEU A 173 4.32 1.32 9.06
C LEU A 173 3.99 0.73 10.45
N GLY A 174 3.33 1.50 11.31
CA GLY A 174 2.65 1.02 12.50
C GLY A 174 1.22 0.56 12.18
N SER A 175 0.49 0.10 13.18
CA SER A 175 -0.95 -0.18 13.09
C SER A 175 -1.61 0.09 14.43
N SER A 176 -2.91 0.35 14.40
CA SER A 176 -3.73 0.49 15.61
C SER A 176 -4.73 -0.65 15.69
N LEU A 177 -4.95 -1.17 16.90
CA LEU A 177 -6.07 -2.05 17.15
C LEU A 177 -7.34 -1.20 17.23
N ILE A 178 -8.32 -1.45 16.38
CA ILE A 178 -9.65 -0.88 16.49
C ILE A 178 -10.47 -1.81 17.39
N HIS A 179 -11.00 -1.26 18.48
CA HIS A 179 -11.89 -1.97 19.40
C HIS A 179 -12.85 -0.98 20.06
N ALA A 180 -14.14 -1.36 20.16
CA ALA A 180 -15.19 -0.52 20.75
C ALA A 180 -15.23 0.91 20.18
N GLY A 181 -15.02 1.03 18.86
CA GLY A 181 -15.05 2.32 18.15
C GLY A 181 -13.82 3.22 18.38
N ARG A 182 -12.79 2.74 19.09
CA ARG A 182 -11.54 3.47 19.36
C ARG A 182 -10.37 2.78 18.69
N ALA A 183 -9.40 3.57 18.23
CA ALA A 183 -8.10 3.10 17.80
C ALA A 183 -7.14 3.11 18.99
N HIS A 184 -6.55 1.95 19.31
CA HIS A 184 -5.60 1.72 20.40
C HIS A 184 -4.20 1.56 19.83
N GLN A 185 -3.29 2.44 20.24
CA GLN A 185 -1.88 2.42 19.82
C GLN A 185 -1.01 3.02 20.92
N PHE A 186 0.07 2.33 21.30
CA PHE A 186 1.03 2.80 22.31
C PHE A 186 0.38 3.14 23.67
N GLY A 187 -0.63 2.38 24.07
CA GLY A 187 -1.40 2.64 25.29
C GLY A 187 -2.29 3.89 25.24
N ARG A 188 -2.52 4.47 24.04
CA ARG A 188 -3.38 5.65 23.84
C ARG A 188 -4.57 5.32 22.96
N GLU A 189 -5.69 5.99 23.23
CA GLU A 189 -6.90 5.92 22.41
C GLU A 189 -7.02 7.11 21.46
N ARG A 190 -7.45 6.84 20.23
CA ARG A 190 -7.69 7.85 19.17
C ARG A 190 -8.94 7.50 18.37
N SER A 191 -9.42 8.45 17.56
CA SER A 191 -10.45 8.15 16.57
C SER A 191 -9.87 7.28 15.45
N PRO A 192 -10.57 6.23 15.01
CA PRO A 192 -10.18 5.49 13.81
C PRO A 192 -10.15 6.43 12.59
N ASP A 193 -9.01 6.48 11.90
CA ASP A 193 -8.75 7.43 10.81
C ASP A 193 -8.55 6.73 9.45
N ARG A 194 -8.45 5.39 9.45
CA ARG A 194 -8.45 4.57 8.25
C ARG A 194 -9.86 4.23 7.84
N SER A 195 -10.07 4.17 6.53
CA SER A 195 -11.35 3.79 5.93
C SER A 195 -11.59 2.27 5.96
N TYR A 196 -10.53 1.47 6.11
CA TYR A 196 -10.56 0.01 6.12
C TYR A 196 -9.58 -0.58 7.14
N MET A 197 -9.88 -1.80 7.57
CA MET A 197 -9.08 -2.54 8.53
C MET A 197 -9.21 -4.05 8.33
N TYR A 198 -8.30 -4.80 8.96
CA TYR A 198 -8.32 -6.26 8.97
C TYR A 198 -9.03 -6.78 10.22
N THR A 199 -9.97 -7.70 10.07
CA THR A 199 -10.58 -8.46 11.18
C THR A 199 -10.26 -9.94 11.04
N LEU A 200 -10.45 -10.71 12.10
CA LEU A 200 -10.20 -12.15 12.11
C LEU A 200 -11.48 -12.93 12.37
N VAL A 201 -11.66 -14.04 11.66
CA VAL A 201 -12.74 -15.02 11.90
C VAL A 201 -12.18 -16.28 12.57
N ASN A 202 -12.93 -16.82 13.54
CA ASN A 202 -12.56 -18.02 14.30
C ASN A 202 -13.27 -19.27 13.76
N ASP A 203 -12.47 -20.30 13.43
CA ASP A 203 -12.90 -21.57 12.81
C ASP A 203 -13.77 -22.48 13.73
N ASN A 204 -14.12 -22.04 14.94
CA ASN A 204 -15.11 -22.70 15.81
C ASN A 204 -16.57 -22.27 15.52
N ALA A 205 -16.80 -21.42 14.52
CA ALA A 205 -18.05 -21.40 13.78
C ALA A 205 -18.06 -22.54 12.72
N PRO A 206 -19.22 -23.12 12.33
CA PRO A 206 -19.27 -24.39 11.59
C PRO A 206 -18.47 -24.38 10.26
N LYS A 207 -17.61 -25.40 10.03
CA LYS A 207 -16.55 -25.47 8.97
C LYS A 207 -16.98 -26.04 7.61
N ARG A 208 -16.19 -25.77 6.55
CA ARG A 208 -15.96 -26.69 5.40
C ARG A 208 -14.49 -26.66 4.89
N ARG A 209 -14.01 -27.80 4.34
CA ARG A 209 -12.63 -28.39 4.29
C ARG A 209 -12.04 -28.38 2.84
N VAL A 210 -10.73 -28.38 2.51
CA VAL A 210 -9.73 -29.51 2.36
C VAL A 210 -8.35 -28.95 1.81
N ILE A 211 -7.17 -29.10 2.44
CA ILE A 211 -5.94 -29.97 2.27
C ILE A 211 -4.91 -29.66 1.12
N ARG A 212 -3.60 -29.63 1.50
CA ARG A 212 -2.32 -29.22 0.82
C ARG A 212 -1.44 -30.39 0.28
N SER A 213 -0.33 -30.10 -0.49
CA SER A 213 1.10 -30.57 -0.32
C SER A 213 2.06 -30.06 -1.50
N PRO A 214 3.37 -30.41 -1.68
CA PRO A 214 4.59 -29.65 -1.23
C PRO A 214 5.84 -29.48 -2.21
N ILE A 215 6.70 -28.43 -1.97
CA ILE A 215 8.21 -28.22 -2.01
C ILE A 215 9.08 -28.69 -3.24
N THR A 216 10.06 -27.95 -3.85
CA THR A 216 11.55 -27.75 -3.55
C THR A 216 12.28 -26.94 -4.73
N PRO A 217 13.63 -26.65 -4.85
CA PRO A 217 14.26 -25.31 -4.59
C PRO A 217 15.46 -24.75 -5.51
N ILE A 218 15.80 -23.44 -5.38
CA ILE A 218 17.09 -22.60 -5.49
C ILE A 218 17.91 -22.35 -6.83
N VAL A 219 18.33 -21.07 -7.11
CA VAL A 219 19.73 -20.45 -7.23
C VAL A 219 19.84 -19.23 -8.21
N VAL A 220 20.63 -18.18 -7.87
CA VAL A 220 20.80 -16.81 -8.50
C VAL A 220 22.29 -16.39 -8.66
N PRO A 221 22.68 -15.52 -9.63
CA PRO A 221 23.56 -14.32 -9.37
C PRO A 221 23.18 -13.04 -10.20
N LYS A 222 23.08 -11.79 -9.69
CA LYS A 222 24.03 -10.71 -9.21
C LYS A 222 24.58 -9.75 -10.32
N ALA A 223 24.48 -8.42 -10.10
CA ALA A 223 24.74 -7.33 -11.07
C ALA A 223 25.45 -6.10 -10.44
N ASP A 224 26.03 -5.23 -11.29
CA ASP A 224 26.65 -3.92 -10.97
C ASP A 224 26.07 -2.74 -11.82
N PRO A 225 26.26 -1.45 -11.44
CA PRO A 225 25.35 -0.33 -11.79
C PRO A 225 25.96 0.85 -12.59
N VAL A 226 25.14 1.67 -13.28
CA VAL A 226 25.48 3.04 -13.74
C VAL A 226 24.26 4.00 -13.83
N THR A 227 24.50 5.28 -13.49
CA THR A 227 23.74 6.56 -13.52
C THR A 227 23.40 7.09 -14.95
N THR A 228 22.54 8.08 -15.28
CA THR A 228 22.11 9.40 -14.73
C THR A 228 20.94 9.94 -15.60
N SER A 229 20.01 10.80 -15.11
CA SER A 229 19.15 11.65 -16.01
C SER A 229 18.67 12.98 -15.38
N VAL A 230 18.33 13.92 -16.28
CA VAL A 230 18.08 15.37 -16.16
C VAL A 230 16.84 15.74 -15.33
N HIS A 231 17.03 16.60 -14.32
CA HIS A 231 16.01 17.16 -13.42
C HIS A 231 16.28 18.68 -13.20
N PRO A 232 15.29 19.50 -12.77
CA PRO A 232 15.55 20.88 -12.33
C PRO A 232 16.72 20.90 -11.34
N GLN A 233 17.59 21.90 -11.41
CA GLN A 233 18.74 21.94 -10.52
C GLN A 233 18.20 22.07 -9.09
N ALA A 234 18.41 21.06 -8.25
CA ALA A 234 17.70 20.96 -6.98
C ALA A 234 17.93 22.18 -6.05
N ALA A 235 19.04 22.90 -6.26
CA ALA A 235 19.35 24.16 -5.59
C ALA A 235 18.31 25.26 -5.87
N GLU A 236 17.74 25.35 -7.07
CA GLU A 236 16.72 26.35 -7.45
C GLU A 236 15.41 26.08 -6.70
N VAL A 237 14.90 24.84 -6.77
CA VAL A 237 13.67 24.44 -6.08
C VAL A 237 13.81 24.55 -4.56
N LEU A 238 15.00 24.25 -4.02
CA LEU A 238 15.26 24.42 -2.60
C LEU A 238 15.15 25.88 -2.15
N GLN A 239 15.60 26.83 -2.97
CA GLN A 239 15.66 28.26 -2.65
C GLN A 239 14.44 29.08 -3.10
N GLY A 240 13.63 28.57 -4.03
CA GLY A 240 12.55 29.36 -4.65
C GLY A 240 11.45 29.81 -3.67
N PHE A 241 11.04 28.95 -2.73
CA PHE A 241 10.10 29.31 -1.66
C PHE A 241 10.30 28.49 -0.38
N THR A 242 9.74 28.94 0.74
CA THR A 242 9.70 28.22 2.02
C THR A 242 8.36 28.43 2.73
N ALA A 243 8.01 27.52 3.63
CA ALA A 243 7.01 27.79 4.66
C ALA A 243 7.61 28.77 5.68
N ALA A 244 6.82 29.71 6.17
CA ALA A 244 7.27 30.59 7.23
C ALA A 244 7.51 29.81 8.53
N SER A 245 8.59 30.14 9.23
CA SER A 245 8.88 29.57 10.54
C SER A 245 7.76 29.86 11.54
N ARG A 246 7.62 28.92 12.49
CA ARG A 246 6.66 29.03 13.60
C ARG A 246 6.92 30.30 14.40
N LYS A 247 5.85 30.99 14.76
CA LYS A 247 5.89 32.03 15.80
C LYS A 247 5.88 31.38 17.18
N PHE A 248 6.34 32.11 18.19
CA PHE A 248 6.29 31.67 19.57
C PHE A 248 4.85 31.28 19.96
N GLY A 249 4.65 30.03 20.42
CA GLY A 249 3.34 29.47 20.76
C GLY A 249 2.64 28.70 19.64
N GLU A 250 3.11 28.76 18.39
CA GLU A 250 2.60 27.91 17.29
C GLU A 250 3.22 26.51 17.36
N VAL A 251 2.39 25.47 17.36
CA VAL A 251 2.83 24.06 17.42
C VAL A 251 2.83 23.36 16.05
N PHE A 252 2.32 24.02 15.01
CA PHE A 252 2.17 23.50 13.64
C PHE A 252 2.59 24.55 12.60
N ASP A 253 2.91 24.09 11.38
CA ASP A 253 3.30 24.93 10.23
C ASP A 253 2.93 24.25 8.89
N LEU A 254 3.32 24.86 7.76
CA LEU A 254 3.14 24.31 6.41
C LEU A 254 4.38 23.62 5.84
N SER A 255 5.38 23.26 6.65
CA SER A 255 6.61 22.60 6.19
C SER A 255 6.31 21.30 5.42
N SER A 256 5.31 20.52 5.85
CA SER A 256 4.86 19.32 5.15
C SER A 256 4.35 19.61 3.73
N HIS A 257 3.58 20.69 3.56
CA HIS A 257 3.11 21.11 2.25
C HIS A 257 4.26 21.59 1.38
N ALA A 258 5.13 22.45 1.93
CA ALA A 258 6.30 22.95 1.20
C ALA A 258 7.23 21.81 0.75
N ALA A 259 7.53 20.85 1.62
CA ALA A 259 8.36 19.70 1.30
C ALA A 259 7.76 18.82 0.20
N VAL A 260 6.46 18.50 0.27
CA VAL A 260 5.78 17.70 -0.75
C VAL A 260 5.70 18.44 -2.08
N ILE A 261 5.37 19.74 -2.08
CA ILE A 261 5.31 20.56 -3.29
C ILE A 261 6.69 20.62 -3.95
N LYS A 262 7.78 20.85 -3.19
CA LYS A 262 9.14 20.83 -3.73
C LYS A 262 9.52 19.45 -4.30
N MET A 263 9.12 18.37 -3.65
CA MET A 263 9.33 17.02 -4.20
C MET A 263 8.56 16.83 -5.52
N MET A 264 7.32 17.34 -5.61
CA MET A 264 6.57 17.34 -6.87
C MET A 264 7.26 18.18 -7.94
N MET A 265 7.80 19.35 -7.60
CA MET A 265 8.55 20.21 -8.53
C MET A 265 9.80 19.53 -9.08
N LEU A 266 10.56 18.84 -8.22
CA LEU A 266 11.74 18.06 -8.63
C LEU A 266 11.36 16.84 -9.49
N ARG A 267 10.20 16.25 -9.23
CA ARG A 267 9.74 15.04 -9.90
C ARG A 267 9.04 15.30 -11.23
N PHE A 268 8.16 16.28 -11.27
CA PHE A 268 7.24 16.55 -12.38
C PHE A 268 7.54 17.87 -13.10
N SER A 269 8.53 18.66 -12.65
CA SER A 269 8.80 20.04 -13.06
C SER A 269 8.01 21.09 -12.27
N GLN A 270 8.39 22.36 -12.40
CA GLN A 270 8.02 23.41 -11.45
C GLN A 270 6.57 23.92 -11.59
N SER A 271 5.91 23.75 -12.75
CA SER A 271 4.57 24.33 -12.99
C SER A 271 3.42 23.41 -12.52
N PRO A 272 2.29 23.98 -12.04
CA PRO A 272 1.11 23.21 -11.64
C PRO A 272 0.52 22.33 -12.75
N SER A 273 0.63 22.74 -14.02
CA SER A 273 0.16 21.97 -15.17
C SER A 273 0.90 20.66 -15.36
N GLU A 274 2.16 20.58 -14.93
CA GLU A 274 2.96 19.36 -14.98
C GLU A 274 2.80 18.51 -13.70
N MET A 275 2.63 19.19 -12.56
CA MET A 275 2.45 18.57 -11.25
C MET A 275 1.07 17.91 -11.05
N PHE A 276 0.03 18.37 -11.75
CA PHE A 276 -1.29 17.72 -11.80
C PHE A 276 -1.50 16.92 -13.08
N GLU A 277 -2.57 16.12 -13.14
CA GLU A 277 -2.91 15.38 -14.37
C GLU A 277 -3.43 16.32 -15.45
N LYS A 278 -4.26 17.29 -15.04
CA LYS A 278 -4.83 18.29 -15.93
C LYS A 278 -5.08 19.59 -15.17
N VAL A 279 -4.78 20.72 -15.81
CA VAL A 279 -5.14 22.05 -15.32
C VAL A 279 -5.72 22.83 -16.49
N GLU A 280 -6.98 23.22 -16.41
CA GLU A 280 -7.68 23.99 -17.43
C GLU A 280 -8.16 25.31 -16.87
N ALA A 281 -7.76 26.40 -17.50
CA ALA A 281 -8.29 27.72 -17.18
C ALA A 281 -9.77 27.80 -17.56
N THR A 282 -10.55 28.46 -16.72
CA THR A 282 -11.96 28.80 -16.94
C THR A 282 -12.14 30.31 -16.73
N GLU A 283 -13.31 30.84 -17.08
CA GLU A 283 -13.63 32.25 -16.88
C GLU A 283 -13.38 32.71 -15.42
N ASN A 284 -13.81 31.89 -14.46
CA ASN A 284 -13.82 32.23 -13.04
C ASN A 284 -12.72 31.54 -12.19
N GLY A 285 -11.78 30.84 -12.82
CA GLY A 285 -10.71 30.12 -12.12
C GLY A 285 -10.18 28.93 -12.91
N PHE A 286 -10.07 27.75 -12.30
CA PHE A 286 -9.45 26.57 -12.90
C PHE A 286 -10.22 25.28 -12.59
N ASN A 287 -10.32 24.40 -13.58
CA ASN A 287 -10.61 22.99 -13.35
C ASN A 287 -9.28 22.25 -13.22
N VAL A 288 -9.11 21.50 -12.12
CA VAL A 288 -7.89 20.74 -11.84
C VAL A 288 -8.25 19.28 -11.66
N THR A 289 -7.60 18.41 -12.42
CA THR A 289 -7.62 16.97 -12.22
C THR A 289 -6.31 16.57 -11.57
N MET A 290 -6.38 16.05 -10.34
CA MET A 290 -5.21 15.57 -9.60
C MET A 290 -4.63 14.29 -10.23
N LYS A 291 -3.41 13.89 -9.81
CA LYS A 291 -2.73 12.69 -10.35
C LYS A 291 -3.47 11.37 -10.04
N ASP A 292 -4.40 11.36 -9.09
CA ASP A 292 -5.30 10.24 -8.84
C ASP A 292 -6.64 10.36 -9.58
N GLY A 293 -6.82 11.36 -10.44
CA GLY A 293 -8.06 11.63 -11.15
C GLY A 293 -9.12 12.38 -10.34
N PHE A 294 -8.83 12.79 -9.09
CA PHE A 294 -9.79 13.60 -8.33
C PHE A 294 -9.91 14.99 -8.94
N GLU A 295 -11.13 15.41 -9.27
CA GLU A 295 -11.39 16.71 -9.89
C GLU A 295 -11.81 17.75 -8.86
N VAL A 296 -11.23 18.95 -8.96
CA VAL A 296 -11.62 20.12 -8.17
C VAL A 296 -11.79 21.34 -9.08
N LYS A 297 -12.71 22.22 -8.70
CA LYS A 297 -12.89 23.54 -9.32
C LYS A 297 -12.39 24.61 -8.35
N LEU A 298 -11.36 25.34 -8.74
CA LEU A 298 -10.78 26.43 -7.96
C LEU A 298 -11.24 27.76 -8.52
N SER A 299 -11.80 28.62 -7.68
CA SER A 299 -12.09 30.01 -8.05
C SER A 299 -10.87 30.91 -7.85
N ARG A 300 -10.84 32.05 -8.55
CA ARG A 300 -9.81 33.10 -8.32
C ARG A 300 -9.82 33.60 -6.88
N GLN A 301 -10.99 33.68 -6.24
CA GLN A 301 -11.12 34.11 -4.85
C GLN A 301 -10.48 33.11 -3.87
N GLU A 302 -10.67 31.80 -4.09
CA GLU A 302 -10.06 30.76 -3.24
C GLU A 302 -8.53 30.74 -3.36
N LEU A 303 -8.01 30.94 -4.58
CA LEU A 303 -6.58 31.12 -4.83
C LEU A 303 -6.03 32.34 -4.09
N GLN A 304 -6.71 33.49 -4.19
CA GLN A 304 -6.32 34.71 -3.48
C GLN A 304 -6.32 34.49 -1.96
N ARG A 305 -7.39 33.92 -1.40
CA ARG A 305 -7.49 33.63 0.05
C ARG A 305 -6.38 32.69 0.53
N THR A 306 -6.02 31.70 -0.27
CA THR A 306 -4.91 30.79 0.07
C THR A 306 -3.58 31.51 0.04
N ALA A 307 -3.32 32.34 -0.97
CA ALA A 307 -2.08 33.12 -1.06
C ALA A 307 -1.92 34.13 0.10
N GLU A 308 -3.02 34.77 0.52
CA GLU A 308 -3.02 35.68 1.68
C GLU A 308 -2.74 34.94 3.00
N ALA A 309 -3.10 33.66 3.11
CA ALA A 309 -3.06 32.92 4.38
C ALA A 309 -1.88 31.95 4.54
N SER A 310 -1.30 31.43 3.45
CA SER A 310 -0.29 30.35 3.50
C SER A 310 1.02 30.76 4.16
N ARG A 311 1.37 32.05 4.11
CA ARG A 311 2.69 32.56 4.50
C ARG A 311 3.85 31.87 3.76
N PHE A 312 3.62 31.29 2.57
CA PHE A 312 4.73 30.91 1.69
C PHE A 312 5.48 32.16 1.24
N SER A 313 6.80 32.10 1.24
CA SER A 313 7.66 33.23 0.88
C SER A 313 8.96 32.76 0.25
N GLY A 314 9.55 33.59 -0.61
CA GLY A 314 10.82 33.28 -1.24
C GLY A 314 11.17 34.29 -2.33
N PRO A 315 12.40 34.21 -2.87
CA PRO A 315 12.86 35.09 -3.95
C PRO A 315 12.16 34.81 -5.28
N ASP A 316 11.62 33.61 -5.48
CA ASP A 316 10.89 33.24 -6.69
C ASP A 316 9.39 33.45 -6.50
N THR A 317 8.90 34.58 -6.99
CA THR A 317 7.48 34.96 -6.90
C THR A 317 6.57 34.02 -7.68
N GLN A 318 7.04 33.47 -8.81
CA GLN A 318 6.28 32.52 -9.61
C GLN A 318 6.16 31.19 -8.86
N MET A 319 7.27 30.64 -8.37
CA MET A 319 7.27 29.38 -7.61
C MET A 319 6.45 29.49 -6.31
N THR A 320 6.46 30.67 -5.67
CA THR A 320 5.58 30.96 -4.52
C THR A 320 4.10 30.96 -4.93
N GLY A 321 3.76 31.56 -6.07
CA GLY A 321 2.42 31.51 -6.66
C GLY A 321 1.97 30.08 -6.99
N ASP A 322 2.85 29.29 -7.59
CA ASP A 322 2.61 27.89 -7.92
C ASP A 322 2.40 27.05 -6.65
N ALA A 323 3.21 27.27 -5.60
CA ALA A 323 3.00 26.60 -4.30
C ALA A 323 1.65 26.94 -3.67
N ASN A 324 1.22 28.20 -3.76
CA ASN A 324 -0.11 28.62 -3.30
C ASN A 324 -1.24 27.95 -4.11
N PHE A 325 -1.07 27.81 -5.42
CA PHE A 325 -2.00 27.07 -6.27
C PHE A 325 -2.13 25.61 -5.82
N MET A 326 -1.01 24.93 -5.59
CA MET A 326 -1.00 23.54 -5.11
C MET A 326 -1.72 23.39 -3.76
N LEU A 327 -1.46 24.31 -2.82
CA LEU A 327 -2.12 24.33 -1.50
C LEU A 327 -3.63 24.58 -1.61
N ALA A 328 -4.05 25.44 -2.53
CA ALA A 328 -5.47 25.70 -2.78
C ALA A 328 -6.18 24.46 -3.34
N ALA A 329 -5.56 23.77 -4.30
CA ALA A 329 -6.07 22.51 -4.85
C ALA A 329 -6.26 21.44 -3.77
N PHE A 330 -5.24 21.24 -2.90
CA PHE A 330 -5.32 20.35 -1.75
C PHE A 330 -6.48 20.74 -0.82
N THR A 331 -6.58 22.02 -0.49
CA THR A 331 -7.63 22.55 0.40
C THR A 331 -9.01 22.35 -0.19
N LYS A 332 -9.17 22.55 -1.50
CA LYS A 332 -10.43 22.36 -2.22
C LYS A 332 -10.85 20.90 -2.22
N ARG A 333 -9.92 19.96 -2.42
CA ARG A 333 -10.21 18.53 -2.28
C ARG A 333 -10.72 18.23 -0.87
N LYS A 334 -10.00 18.70 0.16
CA LYS A 334 -10.37 18.50 1.56
C LYS A 334 -11.74 19.11 1.89
N GLN A 335 -12.07 20.25 1.30
CA GLN A 335 -13.40 20.87 1.39
C GLN A 335 -14.49 19.93 0.86
N VAL A 336 -14.30 19.42 -0.37
CA VAL A 336 -15.26 18.52 -1.04
C VAL A 336 -15.42 17.22 -0.27
N GLU A 337 -14.31 16.56 0.10
CA GLU A 337 -14.32 15.28 0.81
C GLU A 337 -14.97 15.38 2.19
N ARG A 338 -14.84 16.52 2.88
CA ARG A 338 -15.42 16.73 4.22
C ARG A 338 -16.78 17.41 4.20
N ASN A 339 -17.25 17.85 3.03
CA ASN A 339 -18.47 18.63 2.86
C ASN A 339 -18.54 19.86 3.81
N VAL A 340 -17.49 20.68 3.81
CA VAL A 340 -17.38 21.90 4.65
C VAL A 340 -17.22 23.16 3.80
N GLN A 341 -17.24 24.34 4.41
CA GLN A 341 -16.87 25.60 3.74
C GLN A 341 -15.36 25.66 3.47
N PHE A 342 -14.96 26.34 2.40
CA PHE A 342 -13.55 26.43 1.98
C PHE A 342 -12.67 27.04 3.08
N GLU A 343 -13.15 28.07 3.77
CA GLU A 343 -12.45 28.75 4.85
C GLU A 343 -12.19 27.82 6.03
N ALA A 344 -13.13 26.93 6.35
CA ALA A 344 -12.95 25.94 7.41
C ALA A 344 -11.91 24.88 7.00
N ALA A 345 -11.94 24.44 5.74
CA ALA A 345 -10.93 23.55 5.20
C ALA A 345 -9.53 24.20 5.21
N LEU A 346 -9.42 25.44 4.74
CA LEU A 346 -8.18 26.22 4.71
C LEU A 346 -7.63 26.43 6.12
N SER A 347 -8.47 26.93 7.03
CA SER A 347 -8.08 27.12 8.44
C SER A 347 -7.57 25.82 9.08
N SER A 348 -8.22 24.69 8.80
CA SER A 348 -7.74 23.38 9.28
C SER A 348 -6.42 22.97 8.63
N THR A 349 -6.22 23.21 7.34
CA THR A 349 -4.97 22.89 6.62
C THR A 349 -3.79 23.73 7.11
N LEU A 350 -4.02 25.00 7.45
CA LEU A 350 -3.01 25.91 8.00
C LEU A 350 -2.54 25.52 9.40
N ARG A 351 -3.27 24.63 10.10
CA ARG A 351 -2.83 24.01 11.37
C ARG A 351 -1.93 22.79 11.16
N GLY A 352 -1.37 22.61 9.97
CA GLY A 352 -0.46 21.52 9.64
C GLY A 352 -1.17 20.23 9.23
N GLU A 353 -0.44 19.37 8.55
CA GLU A 353 -0.90 18.07 8.06
C GLU A 353 0.24 17.06 8.15
N HIS A 354 -0.05 15.79 8.40
CA HIS A 354 0.97 14.75 8.33
C HIS A 354 1.48 14.58 6.89
N THR A 355 2.77 14.26 6.72
CA THR A 355 3.42 14.06 5.40
C THR A 355 2.56 13.22 4.45
N TYR A 356 2.07 12.08 4.91
CA TYR A 356 1.25 11.20 4.08
C TYR A 356 -0.11 11.82 3.74
N ASN A 357 -0.74 12.58 4.63
CA ASN A 357 -2.00 13.26 4.32
C ASN A 357 -1.82 14.26 3.20
N VAL A 358 -0.72 15.02 3.24
CA VAL A 358 -0.36 15.94 2.15
C VAL A 358 -0.17 15.16 0.85
N LEU A 359 0.63 14.08 0.86
CA LEU A 359 0.83 13.23 -0.31
C LEU A 359 -0.49 12.65 -0.86
N LYS A 360 -1.35 12.12 0.00
CA LYS A 360 -2.66 11.57 -0.35
C LYS A 360 -3.57 12.66 -0.92
N GLY A 361 -3.68 13.80 -0.26
CA GLY A 361 -4.54 14.90 -0.69
C GLY A 361 -4.05 15.59 -1.97
N MET A 362 -2.75 15.49 -2.28
CA MET A 362 -2.19 15.87 -3.59
C MET A 362 -2.41 14.80 -4.67
N GLY A 363 -3.06 13.68 -4.35
CA GLY A 363 -3.35 12.60 -5.29
C GLY A 363 -2.15 11.69 -5.60
N LEU A 364 -1.14 11.65 -4.73
CA LEU A 364 0.12 10.95 -5.01
C LEU A 364 0.18 9.51 -4.50
N THR A 365 -0.86 9.00 -3.82
CA THR A 365 -0.81 7.70 -3.13
C THR A 365 -0.31 6.55 -4.00
N GLY A 366 -0.73 6.47 -5.27
CA GLY A 366 -0.26 5.42 -6.19
C GLY A 366 1.22 5.56 -6.59
N PHE A 367 1.74 6.78 -6.59
CA PHE A 367 3.12 7.10 -6.98
C PHE A 367 4.12 6.93 -5.83
N LEU A 368 3.63 6.75 -4.59
CA LEU A 368 4.48 6.66 -3.42
C LEU A 368 5.31 5.38 -3.41
N ARG A 369 6.58 5.51 -3.04
CA ARG A 369 7.43 4.43 -2.60
C ARG A 369 7.94 4.79 -1.21
N VAL A 370 7.76 3.87 -0.26
CA VAL A 370 8.32 4.03 1.08
C VAL A 370 9.80 3.70 1.00
N VAL A 371 10.65 4.60 1.49
CA VAL A 371 12.11 4.51 1.39
C VAL A 371 12.68 4.37 2.79
N PRO A 372 13.47 3.32 3.08
CA PRO A 372 14.14 3.20 4.35
C PRO A 372 15.25 4.26 4.48
N PRO A 373 15.65 4.62 5.72
CA PRO A 373 16.61 5.70 5.96
C PRO A 373 17.94 5.54 5.20
N ASP A 374 18.49 4.34 5.13
CA ASP A 374 19.74 4.08 4.43
C ASP A 374 19.65 4.32 2.93
N LYS A 375 18.46 4.16 2.34
CA LYS A 375 18.20 4.46 0.93
C LYS A 375 17.94 5.93 0.68
N LEU A 376 17.37 6.67 1.64
CA LEU A 376 17.23 8.13 1.51
C LEU A 376 18.58 8.86 1.53
N ARG A 377 19.62 8.27 2.11
CA ARG A 377 21.00 8.79 2.06
C ARG A 377 21.65 8.68 0.69
N ASP A 378 21.09 7.87 -0.21
CA ASP A 378 21.57 7.77 -1.57
C ASP A 378 21.42 9.14 -2.27
N PRO A 379 22.50 9.74 -2.78
CA PRO A 379 22.46 11.07 -3.40
C PRO A 379 21.52 11.15 -4.61
N THR A 380 21.17 10.02 -5.21
CA THR A 380 20.26 9.95 -6.37
C THR A 380 18.78 10.02 -5.99
N ILE A 381 18.46 9.93 -4.69
CA ILE A 381 17.08 9.92 -4.21
C ILE A 381 16.62 11.33 -3.84
N VAL A 382 15.42 11.64 -4.31
CA VAL A 382 14.61 12.78 -3.86
C VAL A 382 13.39 12.23 -3.14
N GLY A 383 13.17 12.68 -1.91
CA GLY A 383 12.04 12.22 -1.10
C GLY A 383 11.57 13.27 -0.11
N VAL A 384 10.56 12.92 0.66
CA VAL A 384 10.10 13.67 1.84
C VAL A 384 10.09 12.75 3.03
N THR A 385 10.43 13.28 4.20
CA THR A 385 10.44 12.51 5.43
C THR A 385 9.74 13.29 6.54
N PRO A 386 8.95 12.63 7.42
CA PRO A 386 8.40 13.28 8.59
C PRO A 386 9.51 13.90 9.45
N ALA A 387 9.21 15.04 10.05
CA ALA A 387 10.01 15.70 11.07
C ALA A 387 9.18 15.82 12.36
N PHE A 388 9.64 16.60 13.34
CA PHE A 388 8.98 16.68 14.65
C PHE A 388 7.55 17.27 14.54
N ASN A 389 6.55 16.64 15.15
CA ASN A 389 5.11 16.97 15.02
C ASN A 389 4.55 16.77 13.58
N TYR A 390 3.68 17.68 13.11
CA TYR A 390 3.06 17.69 11.78
C TYR A 390 3.97 18.36 10.75
N SER A 391 5.29 18.24 10.90
CA SER A 391 6.26 18.81 9.98
C SER A 391 6.88 17.74 9.09
N SER A 392 7.38 18.15 7.93
CA SER A 392 8.15 17.29 7.05
C SER A 392 9.31 18.05 6.45
N ALA A 393 10.34 17.32 6.08
CA ALA A 393 11.50 17.85 5.40
C ALA A 393 11.65 17.22 4.03
N LEU A 394 12.14 18.01 3.07
CA LEU A 394 12.56 17.51 1.77
C LEU A 394 13.94 16.85 1.93
N VAL A 395 14.13 15.72 1.27
CA VAL A 395 15.41 15.03 1.18
C VAL A 395 15.94 15.15 -0.24
N VAL A 396 17.14 15.71 -0.38
CA VAL A 396 17.86 15.85 -1.65
C VAL A 396 19.34 15.58 -1.39
N ASN A 397 20.01 14.83 -2.27
CA ASN A 397 21.45 14.52 -2.15
C ASN A 397 21.83 13.91 -0.79
N GLY A 398 20.94 13.09 -0.20
CA GLY A 398 21.14 12.50 1.12
C GLY A 398 21.09 13.48 2.30
N ILE A 399 20.59 14.71 2.09
CA ILE A 399 20.49 15.76 3.10
C ILE A 399 19.02 16.11 3.33
N LYS A 400 18.63 16.23 4.59
CA LYS A 400 17.32 16.70 5.03
C LYS A 400 17.31 18.23 5.04
N HIS A 401 16.34 18.83 4.36
CA HIS A 401 16.12 20.26 4.25
C HIS A 401 14.79 20.64 4.92
N ASN A 402 14.85 21.42 5.99
CA ASN A 402 13.68 21.95 6.70
C ASN A 402 13.91 23.41 7.09
N ASP A 403 13.00 24.32 6.70
CA ASP A 403 13.07 25.74 7.04
C ASP A 403 14.44 26.42 6.79
N GLY A 404 15.15 25.99 5.74
CA GLY A 404 16.50 26.49 5.41
C GLY A 404 17.65 25.80 6.13
N GLU A 405 17.36 24.98 7.15
CA GLU A 405 18.36 24.15 7.83
C GLU A 405 18.69 22.88 7.05
N LYS A 406 19.94 22.45 7.15
CA LYS A 406 20.45 21.18 6.60
C LYS A 406 20.75 20.22 7.75
N GLN A 407 20.16 19.04 7.70
CA GLN A 407 20.31 18.01 8.73
C GLN A 407 20.68 16.67 8.08
N ALA A 408 21.43 15.84 8.80
CA ALA A 408 21.74 14.49 8.34
C ALA A 408 20.51 13.57 8.43
N ILE A 409 20.40 12.63 7.49
CA ILE A 409 19.35 11.60 7.55
C ILE A 409 19.80 10.54 8.54
N VAL A 410 19.21 10.58 9.73
CA VAL A 410 19.55 9.60 10.77
C VAL A 410 18.72 8.35 10.57
N LYS A 411 17.41 8.39 10.81
CA LYS A 411 16.59 7.17 10.86
C LYS A 411 15.10 7.41 10.50
N ASP A 412 14.81 8.49 9.78
CA ASP A 412 13.44 8.80 9.36
C ASP A 412 13.12 8.03 8.06
N TYR A 413 12.08 7.19 8.07
CA TYR A 413 11.53 6.65 6.83
C TYR A 413 10.97 7.81 6.00
N GLY A 414 11.01 7.66 4.69
CA GLY A 414 10.56 8.70 3.78
C GLY A 414 9.64 8.14 2.71
N TYR A 415 9.05 9.05 1.97
CA TYR A 415 8.33 8.77 0.76
C TYR A 415 9.11 9.39 -0.38
N GLN A 416 9.32 8.62 -1.43
CA GLN A 416 9.73 9.15 -2.73
C GLN A 416 8.59 8.93 -3.73
N LEU A 417 8.59 9.71 -4.80
CA LEU A 417 7.78 9.41 -5.96
C LEU A 417 8.58 8.47 -6.87
N ALA A 418 7.92 7.46 -7.45
CA ALA A 418 8.58 6.51 -8.34
C ALA A 418 9.40 7.26 -9.43
N PRO A 419 10.72 7.02 -9.55
CA PRO A 419 11.57 7.79 -10.46
C PRO A 419 11.23 7.51 -11.92
N ASP A 420 11.45 8.48 -12.81
CA ASP A 420 11.44 8.21 -14.24
C ASP A 420 12.70 7.43 -14.58
N VAL A 421 12.53 6.23 -15.13
CA VAL A 421 13.65 5.49 -15.71
C VAL A 421 13.89 6.05 -17.11
N ALA A 422 15.07 6.63 -17.31
CA ALA A 422 15.48 7.16 -18.60
C ALA A 422 15.37 6.09 -19.70
N ARG A 423 14.97 6.52 -20.90
CA ARG A 423 14.82 5.65 -22.05
C ARG A 423 16.17 5.04 -22.40
N GLN A 424 16.20 3.73 -22.62
CA GLN A 424 17.43 3.10 -23.10
C GLN A 424 17.76 3.60 -24.52
N PRO A 425 19.03 3.85 -24.87
CA PRO A 425 19.42 4.40 -26.17
C PRO A 425 18.93 3.59 -27.38
N ASN A 426 18.78 2.26 -27.20
CA ASN A 426 18.37 1.32 -28.25
C ASN A 426 16.90 0.90 -28.18
N ALA A 427 16.12 1.51 -27.29
CA ALA A 427 14.71 1.17 -27.11
C ALA A 427 13.84 1.73 -28.25
N ARG A 428 12.94 0.90 -28.77
CA ARG A 428 11.93 1.30 -29.76
C ARG A 428 10.54 1.25 -29.11
N PRO A 429 9.56 2.07 -29.53
CA PRO A 429 8.19 1.89 -29.07
C PRO A 429 7.72 0.47 -29.38
N ALA A 430 7.23 -0.25 -28.38
CA ALA A 430 6.72 -1.61 -28.59
C ALA A 430 5.52 -1.61 -29.53
N GLN A 431 5.39 -2.67 -30.31
CA GLN A 431 4.24 -2.89 -31.19
C GLN A 431 3.45 -4.08 -30.70
N PHE A 432 2.14 -3.89 -30.54
CA PHE A 432 1.20 -4.95 -30.21
C PHE A 432 0.26 -5.17 -31.39
N PRO A 433 -0.09 -6.42 -31.72
CA PRO A 433 -1.12 -6.72 -32.71
C PRO A 433 -2.46 -6.03 -32.42
N ALA A 434 -3.37 -6.05 -33.40
CA ALA A 434 -4.71 -5.45 -33.27
C ALA A 434 -5.45 -5.93 -32.00
N PRO A 435 -6.27 -5.08 -31.36
CA PRO A 435 -6.81 -3.82 -31.88
C PRO A 435 -5.98 -2.56 -31.53
N ALA A 436 -6.37 -1.42 -32.11
CA ALA A 436 -5.73 -0.14 -31.87
C ALA A 436 -5.81 0.29 -30.39
N VAL A 437 -4.91 1.18 -29.96
CA VAL A 437 -4.88 1.72 -28.59
C VAL A 437 -6.22 2.35 -28.23
N GLY A 438 -6.76 2.01 -27.05
CA GLY A 438 -8.06 2.49 -26.56
C GLY A 438 -9.28 1.67 -27.00
N VAL A 439 -9.13 0.74 -27.95
CA VAL A 439 -10.24 -0.12 -28.38
C VAL A 439 -10.44 -1.24 -27.36
N LYS A 440 -11.66 -1.34 -26.82
CA LYS A 440 -12.04 -2.37 -25.84
C LYS A 440 -12.07 -3.77 -26.49
N PRO A 441 -11.79 -4.84 -25.74
CA PRO A 441 -12.03 -6.20 -26.21
C PRO A 441 -13.48 -6.38 -26.68
N VAL A 442 -13.70 -7.08 -27.79
CA VAL A 442 -15.04 -7.40 -28.29
C VAL A 442 -15.75 -8.39 -27.35
N ASP A 443 -15.02 -9.39 -26.88
CA ASP A 443 -15.49 -10.37 -25.90
C ASP A 443 -14.53 -10.41 -24.70
N VAL A 444 -14.81 -9.58 -23.69
CA VAL A 444 -14.06 -9.57 -22.42
C VAL A 444 -14.32 -10.81 -21.57
N TRP A 445 -15.34 -11.61 -21.90
CA TRP A 445 -15.74 -12.78 -21.13
C TRP A 445 -14.99 -14.01 -21.64
N GLY A 446 -15.34 -14.50 -22.83
CA GLY A 446 -14.78 -15.72 -23.43
C GLY A 446 -13.51 -15.51 -24.23
N GLY A 447 -13.14 -14.25 -24.50
CA GLY A 447 -11.92 -13.91 -25.24
C GLY A 447 -10.65 -14.25 -24.46
N PHE A 448 -10.61 -13.98 -23.15
CA PHE A 448 -9.66 -14.61 -22.22
C PHE A 448 -10.28 -14.77 -20.83
N TYR A 449 -9.89 -15.80 -20.09
CA TYR A 449 -10.33 -16.06 -18.72
C TYR A 449 -9.30 -16.91 -17.96
N GLN A 450 -9.45 -16.96 -16.64
CA GLN A 450 -8.55 -17.73 -15.80
C GLN A 450 -8.73 -19.24 -15.99
N GLY A 451 -7.62 -19.98 -15.86
CA GLY A 451 -7.62 -21.42 -15.70
C GLY A 451 -7.80 -21.87 -14.25
N VAL A 452 -6.96 -22.82 -13.84
CA VAL A 452 -6.96 -23.39 -12.49
C VAL A 452 -6.41 -22.40 -11.44
N GLU A 453 -7.01 -22.46 -10.25
CA GLU A 453 -7.13 -21.49 -9.14
C GLU A 453 -5.95 -20.56 -8.78
N GLY A 454 -6.31 -19.36 -8.32
CA GLY A 454 -5.45 -18.48 -7.52
C GLY A 454 -5.25 -17.04 -8.03
N ASN A 455 -5.44 -16.80 -9.33
CA ASN A 455 -5.17 -15.50 -9.98
C ASN A 455 -6.41 -14.68 -10.36
N CYS A 456 -7.57 -15.02 -9.82
CA CYS A 456 -8.84 -14.31 -10.07
C CYS A 456 -8.73 -12.79 -9.86
N VAL A 457 -7.99 -12.36 -8.83
CA VAL A 457 -7.72 -10.93 -8.56
C VAL A 457 -6.92 -10.30 -9.69
N THR A 458 -5.92 -11.00 -10.23
CA THR A 458 -5.14 -10.50 -11.37
C THR A 458 -5.97 -10.49 -12.66
N VAL A 459 -6.74 -11.55 -12.95
CA VAL A 459 -7.58 -11.61 -14.16
C VAL A 459 -8.66 -10.54 -14.15
N SER A 460 -9.40 -10.39 -13.04
CA SER A 460 -10.41 -9.33 -12.91
C SER A 460 -9.82 -7.93 -13.06
N ALA A 461 -8.64 -7.68 -12.51
CA ALA A 461 -7.93 -6.41 -12.68
C ALA A 461 -7.48 -6.15 -14.13
N ILE A 462 -6.97 -7.17 -14.83
CA ILE A 462 -6.60 -7.06 -16.25
C ILE A 462 -7.83 -6.76 -17.09
N LYS A 463 -8.95 -7.49 -16.89
CA LYS A 463 -10.21 -7.24 -17.60
C LYS A 463 -10.72 -5.83 -17.34
N ALA A 464 -10.74 -5.38 -16.08
CA ALA A 464 -11.14 -4.02 -15.73
C ALA A 464 -10.26 -2.98 -16.43
N ALA A 465 -8.94 -3.18 -16.43
CA ALA A 465 -7.99 -2.30 -17.10
C ALA A 465 -8.22 -2.23 -18.61
N MET A 466 -8.43 -3.37 -19.27
CA MET A 466 -8.70 -3.45 -20.71
C MET A 466 -10.06 -2.83 -21.09
N MET A 467 -11.06 -2.96 -20.23
CA MET A 467 -12.36 -2.30 -20.46
C MET A 467 -12.31 -0.79 -20.27
N LYS A 468 -11.40 -0.29 -19.42
CA LYS A 468 -11.21 1.15 -19.20
C LYS A 468 -10.31 1.79 -20.26
N TYR A 469 -9.20 1.13 -20.60
CA TYR A 469 -8.12 1.72 -21.39
C TYR A 469 -7.88 1.04 -22.76
N GLY A 470 -8.67 0.02 -23.08
CA GLY A 470 -8.52 -0.78 -24.30
C GLY A 470 -7.70 -2.05 -24.10
N GLN A 471 -7.91 -3.03 -24.98
CA GLN A 471 -7.21 -4.32 -24.99
C GLN A 471 -5.69 -4.17 -25.11
N ASN A 472 -5.25 -3.29 -26.02
CA ASN A 472 -3.84 -3.10 -26.31
C ASN A 472 -3.07 -2.64 -25.07
N PRO A 473 -1.97 -3.32 -24.64
CA PRO A 473 -1.20 -2.95 -23.45
C PRO A 473 -0.67 -1.51 -23.45
N LEU A 474 -0.46 -0.90 -24.63
CA LEU A 474 -0.10 0.52 -24.76
C LEU A 474 -1.20 1.47 -24.28
N GLY A 475 -2.45 1.02 -24.22
CA GLY A 475 -3.56 1.76 -23.61
C GLY A 475 -3.53 1.68 -22.09
N VAL A 476 -3.17 0.53 -21.52
CA VAL A 476 -3.16 0.33 -20.06
C VAL A 476 -1.95 1.00 -19.41
N PHE A 477 -0.75 0.78 -19.95
CA PHE A 477 0.49 1.35 -19.40
C PHE A 477 0.80 2.74 -19.97
N LYS A 478 1.61 3.52 -19.25
CA LYS A 478 2.00 4.87 -19.69
C LYS A 478 2.95 4.81 -20.89
N ARG A 479 3.88 3.84 -20.88
CA ARG A 479 4.84 3.63 -21.98
C ARG A 479 5.35 2.19 -21.96
N ILE A 480 5.55 1.63 -23.15
CA ILE A 480 6.22 0.34 -23.35
C ILE A 480 7.28 0.52 -24.43
N ASP A 481 8.51 0.25 -24.05
CA ASP A 481 9.69 0.34 -24.90
C ASP A 481 10.25 -1.08 -25.09
N GLU A 482 10.33 -1.55 -26.32
CA GLU A 482 10.95 -2.83 -26.68
C GLU A 482 12.48 -2.68 -26.76
N THR A 483 13.20 -3.65 -26.21
CA THR A 483 14.66 -3.76 -26.19
C THR A 483 15.09 -5.11 -26.76
N PRO A 484 16.37 -5.32 -27.10
CA PRO A 484 16.85 -6.61 -27.58
C PRO A 484 16.59 -7.77 -26.61
N GLU A 485 16.49 -7.50 -25.31
CA GLU A 485 16.30 -8.49 -24.25
C GLU A 485 14.82 -8.68 -23.84
N GLY A 486 13.93 -7.77 -24.26
CA GLY A 486 12.51 -7.81 -23.93
C GLY A 486 11.86 -6.42 -23.95
N PHE A 487 11.30 -5.99 -22.82
CA PHE A 487 10.52 -4.76 -22.70
C PHE A 487 10.85 -3.98 -21.43
N THR A 488 10.85 -2.66 -21.53
CA THR A 488 10.77 -1.73 -20.41
C THR A 488 9.35 -1.17 -20.35
N VAL A 489 8.62 -1.47 -19.29
CA VAL A 489 7.23 -1.03 -19.08
C VAL A 489 7.20 0.05 -18.01
N THR A 490 6.76 1.24 -18.37
CA THR A 490 6.44 2.32 -17.43
C THR A 490 4.92 2.36 -17.21
N MET A 491 4.51 2.07 -15.98
CA MET A 491 3.12 2.07 -15.53
C MET A 491 2.61 3.51 -15.28
N ARG A 492 1.29 3.67 -15.15
CA ARG A 492 0.65 4.99 -14.97
C ARG A 492 1.02 5.68 -13.66
N ASP A 493 1.33 4.91 -12.62
CA ASP A 493 1.85 5.42 -11.35
C ASP A 493 3.37 5.72 -11.37
N GLY A 494 3.99 5.70 -12.55
CA GLY A 494 5.41 5.96 -12.73
C GLY A 494 6.33 4.78 -12.40
N CYS A 495 5.80 3.65 -11.92
CA CYS A 495 6.61 2.45 -11.73
C CYS A 495 7.18 1.98 -13.07
N THR A 496 8.49 1.72 -13.13
CA THR A 496 9.07 1.08 -14.31
C THR A 496 9.59 -0.31 -13.97
N VAL A 497 9.25 -1.29 -14.80
CA VAL A 497 9.72 -2.68 -14.71
C VAL A 497 10.36 -3.11 -16.02
N ARG A 498 11.34 -4.01 -15.94
CA ARG A 498 11.98 -4.63 -17.12
C ARG A 498 11.57 -6.08 -17.21
N LEU A 499 10.95 -6.46 -18.32
CA LEU A 499 10.51 -7.81 -18.62
C LEU A 499 11.40 -8.38 -19.69
N THR A 500 12.01 -9.54 -19.45
CA THR A 500 12.74 -10.25 -20.52
C THR A 500 11.78 -11.11 -21.34
N TYR A 501 12.18 -11.50 -22.56
CA TYR A 501 11.41 -12.48 -23.35
C TYR A 501 11.24 -13.82 -22.62
N VAL A 502 12.27 -14.26 -21.88
CA VAL A 502 12.21 -15.48 -21.06
C VAL A 502 11.17 -15.34 -19.95
N GLU A 503 11.13 -14.21 -19.27
CA GLU A 503 10.12 -13.94 -18.23
C GLU A 503 8.71 -13.84 -18.81
N LEU A 504 8.54 -13.32 -20.02
CA LEU A 504 7.24 -13.30 -20.70
C LEU A 504 6.74 -14.73 -20.98
N GLU A 505 7.61 -15.63 -21.42
CA GLU A 505 7.26 -17.04 -21.63
C GLU A 505 6.99 -17.79 -20.31
N MET A 506 7.75 -17.49 -19.24
CA MET A 506 7.45 -18.01 -17.91
C MET A 506 6.09 -17.54 -17.41
N ALA A 507 5.76 -16.26 -17.64
CA ALA A 507 4.48 -15.70 -17.29
C ALA A 507 3.34 -16.33 -18.08
N ARG A 508 3.53 -16.59 -19.38
CA ARG A 508 2.58 -17.32 -20.24
C ARG A 508 2.24 -18.69 -19.66
N ALA A 509 3.26 -19.47 -19.29
CA ALA A 509 3.09 -20.79 -18.70
C ALA A 509 2.40 -20.74 -17.33
N ALA A 510 2.76 -19.75 -16.49
CA ALA A 510 2.25 -19.64 -15.12
C ALA A 510 0.87 -18.97 -15.02
N ALA A 511 0.49 -18.10 -15.97
CA ALA A 511 -0.80 -17.42 -15.98
C ALA A 511 -1.96 -18.42 -16.15
N ASN A 512 -1.71 -19.47 -16.95
CA ASN A 512 -2.71 -20.49 -17.26
C ASN A 512 -4.03 -19.87 -17.77
N PHE A 513 -3.92 -18.84 -18.63
CA PHE A 513 -5.07 -18.19 -19.23
C PHE A 513 -5.57 -19.00 -20.43
N TYR A 514 -6.88 -19.06 -20.57
CA TYR A 514 -7.57 -19.69 -21.68
C TYR A 514 -8.44 -18.66 -22.38
N GLY A 515 -8.85 -18.91 -23.62
CA GLY A 515 -9.64 -17.96 -24.38
C GLY A 515 -9.78 -18.35 -25.84
N THR A 516 -10.84 -17.86 -26.47
CA THR A 516 -11.05 -18.04 -27.93
C THR A 516 -10.26 -17.04 -28.76
N ASP A 517 -9.91 -15.89 -28.18
CA ASP A 517 -9.12 -14.83 -28.82
C ASP A 517 -7.66 -14.93 -28.37
N LYS A 518 -6.81 -15.48 -29.24
CA LYS A 518 -5.38 -15.65 -28.94
C LYS A 518 -4.64 -14.32 -28.75
N GLY A 519 -5.03 -13.26 -29.48
CA GLY A 519 -4.41 -11.95 -29.35
C GLY A 519 -4.72 -11.33 -27.99
N LEU A 520 -5.98 -11.43 -27.56
CA LEU A 520 -6.39 -10.96 -26.23
C LEU A 520 -5.71 -11.76 -25.10
N VAL A 521 -5.54 -13.07 -25.27
CA VAL A 521 -4.76 -13.90 -24.33
C VAL A 521 -3.30 -13.42 -24.26
N ASP A 522 -2.67 -13.11 -25.39
CA ASP A 522 -1.29 -12.61 -25.44
C ASP A 522 -1.14 -11.26 -24.73
N ASP A 523 -2.05 -10.33 -24.98
CA ASP A 523 -2.09 -9.02 -24.32
C ASP A 523 -2.30 -9.16 -22.81
N ALA A 524 -3.19 -10.07 -22.38
CA ALA A 524 -3.43 -10.37 -20.98
C ALA A 524 -2.20 -11.00 -20.30
N VAL A 525 -1.50 -11.91 -20.98
CA VAL A 525 -0.24 -12.50 -20.50
C VAL A 525 0.83 -11.42 -20.32
N PHE A 526 0.92 -10.45 -21.22
CA PHE A 526 1.85 -9.33 -21.08
C PHE A 526 1.56 -8.49 -19.82
N LEU A 527 0.30 -8.13 -19.60
CA LEU A 527 -0.14 -7.40 -18.40
C LEU A 527 0.14 -8.21 -17.12
N TYR A 528 -0.13 -9.52 -17.15
CA TYR A 528 0.17 -10.45 -16.06
C TYR A 528 1.68 -10.50 -15.75
N ALA A 529 2.53 -10.60 -16.77
CA ALA A 529 3.98 -10.59 -16.64
C ALA A 529 4.48 -9.31 -15.98
N ALA A 530 4.00 -8.14 -16.44
CA ALA A 530 4.38 -6.85 -15.87
C ALA A 530 3.95 -6.73 -14.40
N SER A 531 2.75 -7.23 -14.08
CA SER A 531 2.21 -7.31 -12.73
C SER A 531 3.05 -8.24 -11.83
N ALA A 532 3.58 -9.34 -12.35
CA ALA A 532 4.49 -10.24 -11.65
C ALA A 532 5.87 -9.60 -11.44
N LYS A 533 6.38 -8.86 -12.43
CA LYS A 533 7.66 -8.16 -12.31
C LYS A 533 7.60 -7.06 -11.25
N ARG A 534 6.46 -6.39 -11.15
CA ARG A 534 6.23 -5.45 -10.05
C ARG A 534 6.11 -6.15 -8.70
N ALA A 535 5.42 -7.29 -8.61
CA ALA A 535 5.40 -8.10 -7.39
C ALA A 535 6.82 -8.50 -6.94
N GLN A 536 7.67 -8.91 -7.88
CA GLN A 536 9.08 -9.22 -7.62
C GLN A 536 9.82 -7.99 -7.07
N LEU A 537 9.73 -6.86 -7.78
CA LEU A 537 10.39 -5.60 -7.41
C LEU A 537 10.01 -5.14 -6.00
N GLU A 538 8.73 -5.25 -5.65
CA GLU A 538 8.18 -4.81 -4.37
C GLU A 538 8.26 -5.89 -3.28
N ASN A 539 8.88 -7.03 -3.58
CA ASN A 539 8.97 -8.21 -2.71
C ASN A 539 7.62 -8.59 -2.09
N HIS A 540 6.60 -8.67 -2.95
CA HIS A 540 5.25 -9.08 -2.58
C HIS A 540 5.24 -10.36 -1.73
N GLU A 541 4.46 -10.33 -0.65
CA GLU A 541 4.39 -11.38 0.38
C GLU A 541 5.75 -11.79 1.00
N PHE A 542 6.74 -10.90 0.94
CA PHE A 542 8.12 -11.11 1.42
C PHE A 542 8.92 -12.24 0.78
N ARG A 543 8.37 -12.83 -0.28
CA ARG A 543 9.00 -13.93 -1.00
C ARG A 543 9.17 -13.65 -2.48
N ALA A 544 8.34 -12.80 -3.08
CA ALA A 544 8.41 -12.53 -4.52
C ALA A 544 9.78 -11.97 -4.96
N GLY A 545 10.48 -11.24 -4.09
CA GLY A 545 11.80 -10.69 -4.36
C GLY A 545 12.89 -11.76 -4.53
N ALA A 546 12.61 -13.02 -4.16
CA ALA A 546 13.54 -14.13 -4.37
C ALA A 546 13.72 -14.48 -5.86
N GLY A 547 12.75 -14.18 -6.73
CA GLY A 547 12.81 -14.51 -8.15
C GLY A 547 11.49 -14.29 -8.88
N PHE A 548 11.54 -14.16 -10.21
CA PHE A 548 10.35 -13.94 -11.02
C PHE A 548 9.37 -15.13 -10.96
N ASP A 549 9.87 -16.36 -10.89
CA ASP A 549 9.05 -17.55 -10.67
C ASP A 549 8.32 -17.52 -9.32
N VAL A 550 8.97 -17.00 -8.27
CA VAL A 550 8.37 -16.86 -6.95
C VAL A 550 7.31 -15.76 -6.97
N ALA A 551 7.55 -14.67 -7.68
CA ALA A 551 6.57 -13.63 -7.90
C ALA A 551 5.33 -14.15 -8.63
N LEU A 552 5.49 -14.91 -9.72
CA LEU A 552 4.37 -15.58 -10.41
C LEU A 552 3.55 -16.46 -9.44
N LYS A 553 4.21 -17.16 -8.52
CA LYS A 553 3.52 -17.94 -7.47
C LYS A 553 2.72 -17.08 -6.48
N THR A 554 3.12 -15.83 -6.20
CA THR A 554 2.35 -14.91 -5.33
C THR A 554 1.13 -14.31 -6.02
N LEU A 555 1.07 -14.36 -7.35
CA LEU A 555 -0.09 -13.94 -8.13
C LEU A 555 -1.15 -15.06 -8.23
N ASN A 556 -0.73 -16.30 -7.96
CA ASN A 556 -1.50 -17.53 -8.17
C ASN A 556 -1.88 -18.22 -6.84
N ASP A 557 -1.78 -17.58 -5.67
CA ASP A 557 -2.08 -18.21 -4.37
C ASP A 557 -3.17 -17.48 -3.56
N GLY A 558 -3.95 -16.63 -4.22
CA GLY A 558 -5.07 -15.90 -3.60
C GLY A 558 -4.61 -14.57 -3.00
N GLU A 559 -4.84 -13.50 -3.76
CA GLU A 559 -4.49 -12.13 -3.39
C GLU A 559 -5.66 -11.36 -2.77
N VAL A 560 -5.37 -10.20 -2.18
CA VAL A 560 -6.41 -9.29 -1.68
C VAL A 560 -6.97 -8.48 -2.84
N PRO A 561 -8.29 -8.25 -2.88
CA PRO A 561 -8.90 -7.37 -3.86
C PRO A 561 -8.21 -6.00 -3.94
N GLY A 562 -7.87 -5.57 -5.15
CA GLY A 562 -7.17 -4.31 -5.40
C GLY A 562 -5.64 -4.41 -5.52
N ASP A 563 -5.01 -5.48 -5.02
CA ASP A 563 -3.55 -5.66 -5.14
C ASP A 563 -3.09 -5.73 -6.59
N ALA A 564 -3.84 -6.45 -7.44
CA ALA A 564 -3.52 -6.52 -8.86
C ALA A 564 -3.68 -5.17 -9.58
N LEU A 565 -4.70 -4.38 -9.25
CA LEU A 565 -4.84 -3.01 -9.79
C LEU A 565 -3.63 -2.15 -9.40
N ARG A 566 -3.13 -2.30 -8.17
CA ARG A 566 -1.89 -1.66 -7.74
C ARG A 566 -0.69 -2.16 -8.52
N ARG A 567 -0.54 -3.46 -8.74
CA ARG A 567 0.57 -4.05 -9.49
C ARG A 567 0.53 -3.75 -10.99
N LEU A 568 -0.62 -3.39 -11.54
CA LEU A 568 -0.74 -2.82 -12.89
C LEU A 568 -0.48 -1.30 -12.92
N GLY A 569 -0.22 -0.67 -11.77
CA GLY A 569 0.00 0.78 -11.63
C GLY A 569 -1.26 1.61 -11.75
N LEU A 570 -2.42 1.02 -11.45
CA LEU A 570 -3.74 1.65 -11.52
C LEU A 570 -4.28 2.06 -10.15
N TYR A 571 -3.49 1.91 -9.07
CA TYR A 571 -3.95 2.21 -7.71
C TYR A 571 -4.48 3.65 -7.56
N ALA A 572 -3.78 4.63 -8.15
CA ALA A 572 -4.20 6.03 -8.13
C ALA A 572 -5.54 6.24 -8.86
N PHE A 573 -5.87 5.38 -9.82
CA PHE A 573 -7.08 5.44 -10.64
C PHE A 573 -8.16 4.48 -10.14
N THR A 574 -8.00 3.92 -8.94
CA THR A 574 -8.96 3.01 -8.33
C THR A 574 -9.73 3.74 -7.24
N ARG A 575 -11.04 3.50 -7.14
CA ARG A 575 -11.89 4.00 -6.05
C ARG A 575 -12.72 2.87 -5.47
N GLN A 576 -13.07 3.03 -4.21
CA GLN A 576 -14.11 2.21 -3.59
C GLN A 576 -15.45 2.48 -4.30
N SER A 577 -16.24 1.44 -4.42
CA SER A 577 -17.56 1.46 -5.04
C SER A 577 -18.51 0.60 -4.20
N SER A 578 -19.75 0.43 -4.67
CA SER A 578 -20.71 -0.50 -4.11
C SER A 578 -21.15 -1.51 -5.17
N VAL A 579 -21.67 -2.65 -4.73
CA VAL A 579 -22.22 -3.64 -5.66
C VAL A 579 -23.33 -3.02 -6.53
N GLN A 580 -24.13 -2.12 -5.94
CA GLN A 580 -25.20 -1.40 -6.64
C GLN A 580 -24.66 -0.43 -7.71
N GLU A 581 -23.57 0.28 -7.44
CA GLU A 581 -22.95 1.17 -8.41
C GLU A 581 -22.29 0.38 -9.56
N LEU A 582 -21.67 -0.76 -9.28
CA LEU A 582 -21.18 -1.64 -10.34
C LEU A 582 -22.33 -2.25 -11.16
N ALA A 583 -23.44 -2.58 -10.51
CA ALA A 583 -24.65 -3.09 -11.17
C ALA A 583 -25.33 -2.05 -12.07
N SER A 584 -25.18 -0.74 -11.80
CA SER A 584 -25.69 0.32 -12.68
C SER A 584 -24.83 0.56 -13.92
N GLY A 585 -23.76 -0.21 -14.11
CA GLY A 585 -22.95 -0.22 -15.32
C GLY A 585 -21.56 0.41 -15.17
N VAL A 586 -21.15 0.81 -13.95
CA VAL A 586 -19.79 1.29 -13.73
C VAL A 586 -18.80 0.12 -13.79
N PRO A 587 -17.79 0.14 -14.67
CA PRO A 587 -16.84 -0.96 -14.78
C PRO A 587 -15.90 -1.01 -13.57
N GLY A 588 -15.62 -2.21 -13.07
CA GLY A 588 -14.85 -2.39 -11.85
C GLY A 588 -14.50 -3.83 -11.54
N THR A 589 -14.00 -4.08 -10.33
CA THR A 589 -13.80 -5.43 -9.80
C THR A 589 -14.67 -5.63 -8.58
N LEU A 590 -15.27 -6.80 -8.46
CA LEU A 590 -16.03 -7.22 -7.30
C LEU A 590 -15.42 -8.50 -6.74
N ALA A 591 -15.15 -8.53 -5.44
CA ALA A 591 -14.48 -9.68 -4.85
C ALA A 591 -15.04 -10.08 -3.49
N ASN A 592 -14.93 -11.36 -3.19
CA ASN A 592 -15.18 -11.93 -1.88
C ASN A 592 -13.99 -12.84 -1.50
N PHE A 593 -14.11 -13.57 -0.40
CA PHE A 593 -13.01 -14.40 0.11
C PHE A 593 -12.63 -15.58 -0.81
N GLY A 594 -13.52 -16.01 -1.70
CA GLY A 594 -13.26 -17.14 -2.60
C GLY A 594 -12.93 -16.76 -4.04
N HIS A 595 -13.31 -15.56 -4.49
CA HIS A 595 -13.21 -15.19 -5.89
C HIS A 595 -13.22 -13.67 -6.10
N SER A 596 -12.59 -13.22 -7.19
CA SER A 596 -12.61 -11.84 -7.67
C SER A 596 -13.00 -11.84 -9.14
N VAL A 597 -14.03 -11.06 -9.47
CA VAL A 597 -14.61 -10.96 -10.81
C VAL A 597 -14.51 -9.53 -11.32
N VAL A 598 -14.43 -9.36 -12.63
CA VAL A 598 -14.68 -8.05 -13.24
C VAL A 598 -16.19 -7.84 -13.31
N VAL A 599 -16.63 -6.59 -13.13
CA VAL A 599 -17.99 -6.15 -13.44
C VAL A 599 -17.93 -5.19 -14.61
N VAL A 600 -18.73 -5.42 -15.64
CA VAL A 600 -18.84 -4.59 -16.84
C VAL A 600 -20.31 -4.52 -17.22
N ASP A 601 -20.85 -3.30 -17.35
CA ASP A 601 -22.23 -3.06 -17.79
C ASP A 601 -23.26 -3.90 -17.00
N GLY A 602 -23.05 -4.02 -15.68
CA GLY A 602 -23.93 -4.78 -14.78
C GLY A 602 -23.80 -6.30 -14.86
N ALA A 603 -22.81 -6.84 -15.58
CA ALA A 603 -22.52 -8.27 -15.67
C ALA A 603 -21.17 -8.62 -15.05
N VAL A 604 -21.05 -9.83 -14.51
CA VAL A 604 -19.82 -10.40 -13.96
C VAL A 604 -19.23 -11.50 -14.84
N ASP A 605 -17.91 -11.64 -14.76
CA ASP A 605 -17.18 -12.73 -15.36
C ASP A 605 -17.02 -13.90 -14.37
N GLU A 606 -17.66 -15.03 -14.64
CA GLU A 606 -17.42 -16.27 -13.89
C GLU A 606 -16.67 -17.27 -14.78
N TYR A 607 -15.33 -17.24 -14.74
CA TYR A 607 -14.46 -18.13 -15.52
C TYR A 607 -14.73 -18.09 -17.03
N GLY A 608 -14.94 -16.90 -17.58
CA GLY A 608 -15.23 -16.67 -18.99
C GLY A 608 -16.72 -16.70 -19.34
N ALA A 609 -17.59 -17.07 -18.41
CA ALA A 609 -19.03 -16.99 -18.61
C ALA A 609 -19.57 -15.64 -18.13
N LYS A 610 -20.24 -14.90 -19.02
CA LYS A 610 -21.01 -13.71 -18.67
C LYS A 610 -22.21 -14.09 -17.82
N ARG A 611 -22.37 -13.48 -16.65
CA ARG A 611 -23.54 -13.61 -15.77
C ARG A 611 -24.06 -12.24 -15.38
N GLU A 612 -25.37 -12.06 -15.33
CA GLU A 612 -25.94 -10.82 -14.81
C GLU A 612 -25.61 -10.66 -13.32
N LEU A 613 -25.22 -9.46 -12.89
CA LEU A 613 -24.97 -9.15 -11.48
C LEU A 613 -26.30 -9.02 -10.72
N HIS A 614 -27.31 -8.44 -11.38
CA HIS A 614 -28.68 -8.35 -10.88
C HIS A 614 -29.20 -9.77 -10.61
N ASP A 615 -29.78 -9.99 -9.44
CA ASP A 615 -30.27 -11.29 -8.95
C ASP A 615 -29.21 -12.37 -8.69
N SER A 616 -27.92 -12.03 -8.72
CA SER A 616 -26.85 -12.98 -8.37
C SER A 616 -26.58 -13.01 -6.86
N ARG A 617 -25.95 -14.11 -6.39
CA ARG A 617 -25.45 -14.26 -5.02
C ARG A 617 -24.53 -13.12 -4.54
N TRP A 618 -23.96 -12.35 -5.47
CA TRP A 618 -23.11 -11.20 -5.18
C TRP A 618 -23.89 -10.01 -4.62
N MET A 619 -25.17 -9.85 -5.00
CA MET A 619 -26.06 -8.83 -4.46
C MET A 619 -26.44 -9.13 -3.00
N GLU A 620 -26.59 -10.41 -2.64
CA GLU A 620 -26.99 -10.84 -1.30
C GLU A 620 -25.83 -10.87 -0.30
N LYS A 621 -24.66 -11.35 -0.74
CA LYS A 621 -23.48 -11.57 0.14
C LYS A 621 -22.59 -10.34 0.29
N GLY A 622 -22.83 -9.30 -0.52
CA GLY A 622 -21.93 -8.17 -0.66
C GLY A 622 -20.56 -8.58 -1.23
N GLY A 623 -19.67 -7.61 -1.38
CA GLY A 623 -18.32 -7.85 -1.85
C GLY A 623 -17.49 -6.57 -1.84
N HIS A 624 -16.17 -6.73 -1.89
CA HIS A 624 -15.24 -5.63 -2.06
C HIS A 624 -15.36 -5.11 -3.49
N ALA A 625 -16.06 -3.99 -3.67
CA ALA A 625 -16.30 -3.35 -4.95
C ALA A 625 -15.30 -2.21 -5.17
N LEU A 626 -14.56 -2.28 -6.27
CA LEU A 626 -13.64 -1.26 -6.73
C LEU A 626 -14.04 -0.82 -8.13
N LYS A 627 -13.92 0.47 -8.44
CA LYS A 627 -14.10 1.03 -9.79
C LYS A 627 -12.83 1.70 -10.29
N LEU A 628 -12.66 1.73 -11.60
CA LEU A 628 -11.60 2.51 -12.25
C LEU A 628 -12.15 3.88 -12.67
N VAL A 629 -11.56 4.95 -12.14
CA VAL A 629 -11.95 6.35 -12.43
C VAL A 629 -11.19 6.94 -13.59
#